data_AF-A0A8C1SQW1-F1
#
_entry.id   AF-A0A8C1SQW1-F1
#
_cell.length_a   1.000
_cell.length_b   1.000
_cell.length_c   1.000
_cell.angle_alpha   90.00
_cell.angle_beta   90.00
_cell.angle_gamma   90.00
#
_symmetry.space_group_name_H-M   'P 1'
#
loop_
_entity.id
_entity.type
_entity.pdbx_description
1 polymer ?
#
loop_
_entity_poly.entity_id
_entity_poly.type
_entity_poly.pdbx_seq_one_letter_code
_entity_poly.pdbx_strand_id
1 'polypeptide(L)'
;GAILEAPNYGIVTEYASRGSLYEYLSSVDSEEMDMDQVMTWAMDIAKGMHYLHAEAPVKVIHRDLKSRNVVLTAENVLKICDFGASKLVSHTTHMSLVGTFPWMAPEVIQSLPVSETCDTYSYGVVLWEMLTREVPFKGFEGLQVAWLVVEKHERPTIPSSCPASFADLMRCCWIAEPKERPHFKQILSTLETMKNDSKLPDQCNSFLHNKAEWRCEIEETLERLKQLEMELSCKEQELAERERRLTEWENRLMERSRSCTPVSPHHSVAESFYEAHMEESKSSEVSCQISSTCSNGDLGQASLQKLMLGFGGVFDLDMNIPSGNLVSQSGMQLNMQAKKNSSKSCSVREGRKLSMAITMDDFGWSDDDSD
;
A
#
# COMPACT_ATOMS: atom_id res chain seq x y z
N GLY A 1 -35.81 -20.51 15.71
CA GLY A 1 -35.74 -21.37 16.90
C GLY A 1 -34.29 -21.49 17.35
N ALA A 2 -34.02 -22.07 18.53
CA ALA A 2 -32.67 -22.34 19.00
C ALA A 2 -32.60 -23.74 19.62
N ILE A 3 -31.47 -24.41 19.45
CA ILE A 3 -31.14 -25.69 20.08
C ILE A 3 -30.18 -25.36 21.23
N LEU A 4 -30.58 -25.70 22.45
CA LEU A 4 -29.88 -25.33 23.69
C LEU A 4 -29.39 -26.55 24.49
N GLU A 5 -29.45 -27.75 23.90
CA GLU A 5 -29.15 -29.01 24.58
C GLU A 5 -27.75 -29.51 24.25
N ALA A 6 -26.89 -29.60 25.28
CA ALA A 6 -25.53 -30.10 25.11
C ALA A 6 -25.51 -31.54 24.56
N PRO A 7 -24.56 -31.89 23.67
CA PRO A 7 -23.46 -31.07 23.16
C PRO A 7 -23.83 -30.19 21.94
N ASN A 8 -25.08 -30.23 21.47
CA ASN A 8 -25.49 -29.66 20.19
C ASN A 8 -26.17 -28.30 20.40
N TYR A 9 -25.42 -27.23 20.16
CA TYR A 9 -25.96 -25.87 20.15
C TYR A 9 -26.19 -25.40 18.71
N GLY A 10 -27.28 -24.66 18.47
CA GLY A 10 -27.57 -24.17 17.13
C GLY A 10 -28.70 -23.15 17.07
N ILE A 11 -28.77 -22.43 15.96
CA ILE A 11 -29.87 -21.53 15.63
C ILE A 11 -30.61 -22.12 14.43
N VAL A 12 -31.93 -22.19 14.51
CA VAL A 12 -32.80 -22.67 13.43
C VAL A 12 -33.47 -21.46 12.79
N THR A 13 -33.15 -21.20 11.54
CA THR A 13 -33.74 -20.13 10.73
C THR A 13 -34.64 -20.73 9.65
N GLU A 14 -35.33 -19.86 8.92
CA GLU A 14 -35.90 -20.26 7.62
C GLU A 14 -34.79 -20.69 6.64
N TYR A 15 -35.16 -21.51 5.66
CA TYR A 15 -34.26 -22.02 4.64
C TYR A 15 -34.51 -21.33 3.30
N ALA A 16 -33.45 -20.74 2.74
CA ALA A 16 -33.45 -20.11 1.43
C ALA A 16 -32.94 -21.13 0.39
N SER A 17 -33.85 -21.64 -0.45
CA SER A 17 -33.62 -22.84 -1.27
C SER A 17 -32.69 -22.65 -2.47
N ARG A 18 -32.39 -21.40 -2.86
CA ARG A 18 -31.55 -21.11 -4.04
C ARG A 18 -30.09 -20.81 -3.69
N GLY A 19 -29.68 -21.09 -2.46
CA GLY A 19 -28.29 -20.93 -2.03
C GLY A 19 -27.90 -19.47 -1.81
N SER A 20 -26.60 -19.21 -1.82
CA SER A 20 -26.04 -17.87 -1.61
C SER A 20 -26.01 -17.03 -2.88
N LEU A 21 -26.06 -15.71 -2.74
CA LEU A 21 -25.89 -14.77 -3.84
C LEU A 21 -24.51 -14.97 -4.50
N TYR A 22 -23.47 -15.27 -3.72
CA TYR A 22 -22.13 -15.59 -4.26
C TYR A 22 -22.16 -16.78 -5.24
N GLU A 23 -22.86 -17.86 -4.89
CA GLU A 23 -23.01 -19.04 -5.75
C GLU A 23 -23.83 -18.71 -7.00
N TYR A 24 -24.91 -17.94 -6.84
CA TYR A 24 -25.74 -17.49 -7.95
C TYR A 24 -24.93 -16.65 -8.97
N LEU A 25 -24.17 -15.65 -8.50
CA LEU A 25 -23.37 -14.77 -9.36
C LEU A 25 -22.23 -15.50 -10.07
N SER A 26 -21.80 -16.65 -9.54
CA SER A 26 -20.79 -17.51 -10.18
C SER A 26 -21.41 -18.50 -11.18
N SER A 27 -22.74 -18.59 -11.25
CA SER A 27 -23.47 -19.53 -12.09
C SER A 27 -23.86 -18.92 -13.44
N VAL A 28 -24.17 -19.79 -14.41
CA VAL A 28 -24.64 -19.40 -15.74
C VAL A 28 -25.98 -18.63 -15.67
N ASP A 29 -26.79 -18.88 -14.65
CA ASP A 29 -28.08 -18.19 -14.45
C ASP A 29 -27.91 -16.68 -14.25
N SER A 30 -26.73 -16.23 -13.81
CA SER A 30 -26.44 -14.81 -13.65
C SER A 30 -26.28 -14.05 -14.97
N GLU A 31 -26.09 -14.75 -16.10
CA GLU A 31 -26.01 -14.14 -17.44
C GLU A 31 -27.36 -13.57 -17.91
N GLU A 32 -28.47 -14.07 -17.34
CA GLU A 32 -29.83 -13.57 -17.60
C GLU A 32 -30.21 -12.37 -16.73
N MET A 33 -29.34 -11.92 -15.81
CA MET A 33 -29.63 -10.77 -14.96
C MET A 33 -29.73 -9.48 -15.77
N ASP A 34 -30.81 -8.74 -15.56
CA ASP A 34 -31.04 -7.41 -16.09
C ASP A 34 -30.99 -6.34 -14.98
N MET A 35 -31.13 -5.08 -15.39
CA MET A 35 -31.15 -3.93 -14.49
C MET A 35 -32.25 -4.03 -13.45
N ASP A 36 -33.44 -4.53 -13.82
CA ASP A 36 -34.58 -4.64 -12.91
C ASP A 36 -34.28 -5.63 -11.78
N GLN A 37 -33.63 -6.76 -12.11
CA GLN A 37 -33.20 -7.74 -11.14
C GLN A 37 -32.09 -7.19 -10.22
N VAL A 38 -31.06 -6.54 -10.80
CA VAL A 38 -29.98 -5.88 -10.05
C VAL A 38 -30.55 -4.83 -9.10
N MET A 39 -31.51 -4.03 -9.56
CA MET A 39 -32.12 -2.96 -8.77
C MET A 39 -32.99 -3.49 -7.65
N THR A 40 -33.78 -4.53 -7.92
CA THR A 40 -34.59 -5.20 -6.90
C THR A 40 -33.69 -5.76 -5.78
N TRP A 41 -32.61 -6.44 -6.15
CA TRP A 41 -31.68 -7.03 -5.20
C TRP A 41 -30.85 -6.01 -4.42
N ALA A 42 -30.37 -4.95 -5.09
CA ALA A 42 -29.72 -3.83 -4.44
C ALA A 42 -30.64 -3.18 -3.38
N MET A 43 -31.91 -2.97 -3.72
CA MET A 43 -32.91 -2.46 -2.79
C MET A 43 -33.22 -3.42 -1.65
N ASP A 44 -33.32 -4.73 -1.89
CA ASP A 44 -33.59 -5.74 -0.85
C ASP A 44 -32.48 -5.75 0.21
N ILE A 45 -31.21 -5.77 -0.22
CA ILE A 45 -30.06 -5.72 0.69
C ILE A 45 -30.06 -4.37 1.43
N ALA A 46 -30.26 -3.26 0.73
CA ALA A 46 -30.26 -1.93 1.35
C ALA A 46 -31.40 -1.76 2.38
N LYS A 47 -32.59 -2.30 2.12
CA LYS A 47 -33.72 -2.31 3.06
C LYS A 47 -33.41 -3.17 4.27
N GLY A 48 -32.88 -4.38 4.08
CA GLY A 48 -32.49 -5.26 5.16
C GLY A 48 -31.45 -4.62 6.07
N MET A 49 -30.43 -3.97 5.49
CA MET A 49 -29.42 -3.25 6.27
C MET A 49 -29.96 -1.99 6.95
N HIS A 50 -30.85 -1.24 6.28
CA HIS A 50 -31.53 -0.10 6.91
C HIS A 50 -32.32 -0.53 8.15
N TYR A 51 -33.06 -1.64 8.04
CA TYR A 51 -33.79 -2.21 9.16
C TYR A 51 -32.87 -2.51 10.34
N LEU A 52 -31.74 -3.19 10.11
CA LEU A 52 -30.77 -3.52 11.15
C LEU A 52 -30.16 -2.29 11.83
N HIS A 53 -29.88 -1.23 11.06
CA HIS A 53 -29.21 -0.03 11.56
C HIS A 53 -30.15 0.94 12.29
N ALA A 54 -31.42 1.01 11.90
CA ALA A 54 -32.30 2.11 12.29
C ALA A 54 -33.71 1.70 12.79
N GLU A 55 -34.25 0.55 12.38
CA GLU A 55 -35.65 0.19 12.66
C GLU A 55 -35.80 -0.98 13.64
N ALA A 56 -34.80 -1.86 13.71
CA ALA A 56 -34.78 -2.99 14.60
C ALA A 56 -34.84 -2.53 16.07
N PRO A 57 -35.46 -3.30 16.99
CA PRO A 57 -35.57 -2.95 18.40
C PRO A 57 -34.22 -2.70 19.07
N VAL A 58 -33.18 -3.36 18.56
CA VAL A 58 -31.80 -3.14 18.94
C VAL A 58 -31.00 -2.89 17.68
N LYS A 59 -30.20 -1.82 17.68
CA LYS A 59 -29.32 -1.48 16.57
C LYS A 59 -28.24 -2.55 16.40
N VAL A 60 -28.14 -3.09 15.19
CA VAL A 60 -27.17 -4.14 14.81
C VAL A 60 -26.25 -3.60 13.72
N ILE A 61 -24.94 -3.76 13.90
CA ILE A 61 -23.94 -3.57 12.84
C ILE A 61 -23.52 -4.96 12.38
N HIS A 62 -23.63 -5.24 11.08
CA HIS A 62 -23.44 -6.58 10.53
C HIS A 62 -21.98 -7.02 10.61
N ARG A 63 -21.04 -6.15 10.17
CA ARG A 63 -19.57 -6.31 10.14
C ARG A 63 -19.02 -7.37 9.20
N ASP A 64 -19.86 -8.30 8.77
CA ASP A 64 -19.49 -9.37 7.83
C ASP A 64 -20.46 -9.44 6.64
N LEU A 65 -20.91 -8.29 6.13
CA LEU A 65 -21.79 -8.28 4.96
C LEU A 65 -20.96 -8.67 3.73
N LYS A 66 -21.39 -9.71 3.02
CA LYS A 66 -20.76 -10.22 1.79
C LYS A 66 -21.78 -11.04 1.02
N SER A 67 -21.53 -11.25 -0.27
CA SER A 67 -22.42 -12.03 -1.15
C SER A 67 -22.65 -13.48 -0.67
N ARG A 68 -21.73 -14.06 0.12
CA ARG A 68 -21.93 -15.38 0.76
C ARG A 68 -22.93 -15.35 1.92
N ASN A 69 -23.06 -14.20 2.57
CA ASN A 69 -23.97 -13.96 3.71
C ASN A 69 -25.29 -13.32 3.25
N VAL A 70 -25.60 -13.43 1.96
CA VAL A 70 -26.89 -13.07 1.38
C VAL A 70 -27.39 -14.30 0.63
N VAL A 71 -28.62 -14.73 0.92
CA VAL A 71 -29.20 -15.96 0.37
C VAL A 71 -30.48 -15.69 -0.41
N LEU A 72 -30.74 -16.51 -1.43
CA LEU A 72 -31.91 -16.38 -2.31
C LEU A 72 -33.01 -17.36 -1.91
N THR A 73 -34.21 -16.83 -1.70
CA THR A 73 -35.43 -17.63 -1.50
C THR A 73 -35.96 -18.22 -2.81
N ALA A 74 -36.93 -19.13 -2.74
CA ALA A 74 -37.60 -19.68 -3.92
C ALA A 74 -38.28 -18.57 -4.76
N GLU A 75 -38.75 -17.51 -4.09
CA GLU A 75 -39.46 -16.37 -4.67
C GLU A 75 -38.52 -15.25 -5.18
N ASN A 76 -37.22 -15.53 -5.37
CA ASN A 76 -36.24 -14.53 -5.84
C ASN A 76 -35.97 -13.35 -4.88
N VAL A 77 -36.38 -13.45 -3.62
CA VAL A 77 -36.14 -12.42 -2.60
C VAL A 77 -34.80 -12.69 -1.90
N LEU A 78 -33.98 -11.65 -1.75
CA LEU A 78 -32.72 -11.73 -1.01
C LEU A 78 -32.94 -11.61 0.50
N LYS A 79 -32.23 -12.45 1.26
CA LYS A 79 -32.21 -12.38 2.73
C LYS A 79 -30.78 -12.32 3.24
N ILE A 80 -30.52 -11.37 4.13
CA ILE A 80 -29.23 -11.22 4.80
C ILE A 80 -29.16 -12.26 5.93
N CYS A 81 -28.06 -12.98 6.02
CA CYS A 81 -27.81 -14.00 7.02
C CYS A 81 -26.44 -13.84 7.68
N ASP A 82 -26.14 -14.74 8.62
CA ASP A 82 -24.89 -14.77 9.38
C ASP A 82 -24.57 -13.48 10.18
N PHE A 83 -25.32 -13.31 11.26
CA PHE A 83 -25.05 -12.30 12.27
C PHE A 83 -24.01 -12.76 13.32
N GLY A 84 -23.25 -13.83 13.07
CA GLY A 84 -22.29 -14.39 14.04
C GLY A 84 -21.15 -13.42 14.36
N ALA A 85 -20.83 -12.54 13.41
CA ALA A 85 -19.89 -11.43 13.53
C ALA A 85 -20.52 -10.13 14.05
N SER A 86 -21.85 -10.06 14.06
CA SER A 86 -22.57 -8.84 14.38
C SER A 86 -22.43 -8.48 15.85
N LYS A 87 -22.39 -7.17 16.12
CA LYS A 87 -22.28 -6.67 17.49
C LYS A 87 -23.42 -5.74 17.82
N LEU A 88 -24.00 -6.00 18.98
CA LEU A 88 -24.65 -4.98 19.79
C LEU A 88 -23.58 -3.94 20.16
N VAL A 89 -23.94 -2.67 20.28
CA VAL A 89 -23.01 -1.53 20.44
C VAL A 89 -22.29 -1.53 21.81
N SER A 90 -21.54 -2.60 22.12
CA SER A 90 -20.68 -2.75 23.30
C SER A 90 -19.37 -3.46 22.90
N HIS A 91 -18.26 -2.83 23.28
CA HIS A 91 -16.87 -3.12 22.89
C HIS A 91 -16.43 -4.59 22.95
N THR A 92 -15.72 -5.05 21.90
CA THR A 92 -14.46 -5.85 21.89
C THR A 92 -14.24 -6.44 20.49
N THR A 93 -13.00 -6.53 20.01
CA THR A 93 -12.60 -6.88 18.63
C THR A 93 -11.86 -8.22 18.59
N HIS A 94 -12.55 -9.30 18.24
CA HIS A 94 -11.92 -10.45 17.57
C HIS A 94 -12.92 -11.01 16.55
N MET A 95 -12.55 -10.97 15.27
CA MET A 95 -13.18 -11.73 14.20
C MET A 95 -12.13 -12.65 13.60
N SER A 96 -12.50 -13.85 13.19
CA SER A 96 -11.66 -14.72 12.38
C SER A 96 -11.45 -14.08 11.00
N LEU A 97 -10.27 -13.49 10.80
CA LEU A 97 -9.96 -12.54 9.72
C LEU A 97 -9.64 -13.17 8.36
N VAL A 98 -9.45 -14.48 8.26
CA VAL A 98 -8.90 -15.10 7.03
C VAL A 98 -9.99 -15.27 5.98
N GLY A 99 -9.87 -14.57 4.85
CA GLY A 99 -10.66 -14.83 3.63
C GLY A 99 -11.83 -13.89 3.34
N THR A 100 -12.08 -12.86 4.17
CA THR A 100 -13.19 -11.89 3.94
C THR A 100 -12.71 -10.46 3.62
N PHE A 101 -11.40 -10.23 3.54
CA PHE A 101 -10.83 -8.89 3.30
C PHE A 101 -11.42 -8.10 2.12
N PRO A 102 -11.79 -8.71 0.96
CA PRO A 102 -12.36 -7.94 -0.15
C PRO A 102 -13.63 -7.15 0.19
N TRP A 103 -14.42 -7.58 1.17
CA TRP A 103 -15.65 -6.91 1.60
C TRP A 103 -15.46 -6.02 2.82
N MET A 104 -14.29 -6.05 3.46
CA MET A 104 -14.06 -5.36 4.74
C MET A 104 -13.63 -3.91 4.50
N ALA A 105 -14.27 -2.99 5.22
CA ALA A 105 -13.86 -1.60 5.19
C ALA A 105 -12.44 -1.40 5.78
N PRO A 106 -11.66 -0.40 5.32
CA PRO A 106 -10.28 -0.19 5.76
C PRO A 106 -10.12 -0.07 7.29
N GLU A 107 -11.07 0.57 7.97
CA GLU A 107 -11.08 0.71 9.43
C GLU A 107 -11.34 -0.60 10.17
N VAL A 108 -12.10 -1.53 9.55
CA VAL A 108 -12.34 -2.86 10.12
C VAL A 108 -11.08 -3.71 9.99
N ILE A 109 -10.40 -3.64 8.85
CA ILE A 109 -9.12 -4.35 8.60
C ILE A 109 -8.06 -3.90 9.62
N GLN A 110 -7.97 -2.59 9.85
CA GLN A 110 -7.01 -1.99 10.79
C GLN A 110 -7.41 -2.10 12.26
N SER A 111 -8.57 -2.71 12.57
CA SER A 111 -9.14 -2.76 13.93
C SER A 111 -9.29 -1.38 14.58
N LEU A 112 -9.55 -0.35 13.77
CA LEU A 112 -9.85 1.02 14.20
C LEU A 112 -11.31 1.13 14.70
N PRO A 113 -11.71 2.26 15.31
CA PRO A 113 -13.11 2.48 15.68
C PRO A 113 -14.06 2.31 14.49
N VAL A 114 -14.99 1.36 14.61
CA VAL A 114 -15.93 0.97 13.55
C VAL A 114 -17.30 1.64 13.77
N SER A 115 -17.84 2.25 12.72
CA SER A 115 -19.22 2.74 12.62
C SER A 115 -20.08 1.80 11.77
N GLU A 116 -21.40 2.03 11.74
CA GLU A 116 -22.33 1.26 10.89
C GLU A 116 -22.01 1.35 9.39
N THR A 117 -21.34 2.43 8.98
CA THR A 117 -20.91 2.66 7.59
C THR A 117 -19.77 1.75 7.13
N CYS A 118 -19.26 0.86 8.00
CA CYS A 118 -18.47 -0.28 7.52
C CYS A 118 -19.32 -1.22 6.67
N ASP A 119 -20.60 -1.39 7.01
CA ASP A 119 -21.52 -2.23 6.23
C ASP A 119 -21.88 -1.54 4.90
N THR A 120 -21.85 -0.21 4.84
CA THR A 120 -21.98 0.55 3.58
C THR A 120 -20.84 0.21 2.62
N TYR A 121 -19.60 0.13 3.10
CA TYR A 121 -18.46 -0.27 2.28
C TYR A 121 -18.67 -1.67 1.70
N SER A 122 -19.04 -2.62 2.57
CA SER A 122 -19.33 -3.99 2.19
C SER A 122 -20.47 -4.10 1.17
N TYR A 123 -21.53 -3.31 1.34
CA TYR A 123 -22.63 -3.20 0.38
C TYR A 123 -22.14 -2.73 -0.99
N GLY A 124 -21.23 -1.76 -1.04
CA GLY A 124 -20.62 -1.31 -2.31
C GLY A 124 -19.90 -2.43 -3.04
N VAL A 125 -19.22 -3.33 -2.31
CA VAL A 125 -18.57 -4.51 -2.90
C VAL A 125 -19.60 -5.52 -3.41
N VAL A 126 -20.67 -5.79 -2.66
CA VAL A 126 -21.75 -6.68 -3.11
C VAL A 126 -22.49 -6.12 -4.33
N LEU A 127 -22.68 -4.80 -4.40
CA LEU A 127 -23.25 -4.14 -5.58
C LEU A 127 -22.33 -4.28 -6.80
N TRP A 128 -21.01 -4.13 -6.60
CA TRP A 128 -20.02 -4.38 -7.64
C TRP A 128 -20.08 -5.81 -8.14
N GLU A 129 -20.17 -6.80 -7.25
CA GLU A 129 -20.31 -8.22 -7.63
C GLU A 129 -21.57 -8.48 -8.45
N MET A 130 -22.72 -7.88 -8.10
CA MET A 130 -23.95 -8.03 -8.88
C MET A 130 -23.80 -7.46 -10.30
N LEU A 131 -23.08 -6.34 -10.44
CA LEU A 131 -22.86 -5.69 -11.73
C LEU A 131 -21.85 -6.44 -12.60
N THR A 132 -20.73 -6.88 -12.03
CA THR A 132 -19.62 -7.49 -12.77
C THR A 132 -19.69 -9.02 -12.84
N ARG A 133 -20.40 -9.66 -11.91
CA ARG A 133 -20.38 -11.13 -11.74
C ARG A 133 -18.94 -11.67 -11.67
N GLU A 134 -18.04 -10.88 -11.08
CA GLU A 134 -16.63 -11.23 -10.87
C GLU A 134 -16.34 -11.34 -9.37
N VAL A 135 -15.29 -12.09 -9.04
CA VAL A 135 -14.81 -12.19 -7.66
C VAL A 135 -13.94 -10.96 -7.34
N PRO A 136 -14.22 -10.21 -6.27
CA PRO A 136 -13.45 -9.01 -5.95
C PRO A 136 -12.00 -9.38 -5.61
N PHE A 137 -11.04 -8.69 -6.23
CA PHE A 137 -9.60 -8.97 -6.11
C PHE A 137 -9.23 -10.43 -6.42
N LYS A 138 -9.85 -11.03 -7.44
CA LYS A 138 -9.61 -12.42 -7.85
C LYS A 138 -8.12 -12.73 -8.01
N GLY A 139 -7.66 -13.77 -7.31
CA GLY A 139 -6.28 -14.26 -7.38
C GLY A 139 -5.32 -13.60 -6.40
N PHE A 140 -5.80 -12.66 -5.56
CA PHE A 140 -5.02 -12.14 -4.43
C PHE A 140 -5.35 -12.89 -3.15
N GLU A 141 -4.34 -13.11 -2.32
CA GLU A 141 -4.46 -13.61 -0.96
C GLU A 141 -5.05 -12.56 -0.03
N GLY A 142 -5.66 -13.01 1.07
CA GLY A 142 -6.36 -12.12 1.99
C GLY A 142 -5.52 -10.95 2.54
N LEU A 143 -4.26 -11.22 2.92
CA LEU A 143 -3.37 -10.18 3.44
C LEU A 143 -2.91 -9.20 2.36
N GLN A 144 -2.76 -9.66 1.11
CA GLN A 144 -2.44 -8.78 -0.02
C GLN A 144 -3.60 -7.80 -0.27
N VAL A 145 -4.84 -8.30 -0.28
CA VAL A 145 -6.04 -7.46 -0.40
C VAL A 145 -6.12 -6.45 0.74
N ALA A 146 -5.85 -6.89 1.98
CA ALA A 146 -5.84 -6.01 3.14
C ALA A 146 -4.86 -4.84 2.96
N TRP A 147 -3.65 -5.12 2.50
CA TRP A 147 -2.63 -4.11 2.22
C TRP A 147 -3.04 -3.19 1.07
N LEU A 148 -3.57 -3.72 -0.04
CA LEU A 148 -4.05 -2.93 -1.18
C LEU A 148 -5.15 -1.94 -0.76
N VAL A 149 -6.14 -2.40 0.00
CA VAL A 149 -7.29 -1.60 0.43
C VAL A 149 -6.89 -0.50 1.42
N VAL A 150 -6.00 -0.83 2.37
CA VAL A 150 -5.60 0.06 3.47
C VAL A 150 -4.49 1.01 3.04
N GLU A 151 -3.37 0.49 2.54
CA GLU A 151 -2.14 1.25 2.28
C GLU A 151 -2.13 1.88 0.88
N LYS A 152 -2.67 1.18 -0.13
CA LYS A 152 -2.74 1.70 -1.50
C LYS A 152 -4.06 2.39 -1.83
N HIS A 153 -5.02 2.34 -0.91
CA HIS A 153 -6.38 2.86 -1.13
C HIS A 153 -7.06 2.27 -2.37
N GLU A 154 -6.67 1.05 -2.75
CA GLU A 154 -7.18 0.36 -3.93
C GLU A 154 -8.64 -0.08 -3.71
N ARG A 155 -9.43 -0.14 -4.79
CA ARG A 155 -10.83 -0.57 -4.78
C ARG A 155 -11.09 -1.50 -5.98
N PRO A 156 -12.16 -2.32 -5.96
CA PRO A 156 -12.53 -3.09 -7.14
C PRO A 156 -12.70 -2.17 -8.37
N THR A 157 -12.09 -2.55 -9.49
CA THR A 157 -12.15 -1.77 -10.73
C THR A 157 -13.57 -1.59 -11.20
N ILE A 158 -14.02 -0.34 -11.36
CA ILE A 158 -15.30 -0.03 -12.01
C ILE A 158 -15.04 0.10 -13.51
N PRO A 159 -15.61 -0.78 -14.36
CA PRO A 159 -15.52 -0.66 -15.81
C PRO A 159 -15.89 0.72 -16.34
N SER A 160 -15.19 1.17 -17.37
CA SER A 160 -15.42 2.47 -18.02
C SER A 160 -16.83 2.61 -18.60
N SER A 161 -17.43 1.51 -19.05
CA SER A 161 -18.79 1.43 -19.60
C SER A 161 -19.89 1.28 -18.54
N CYS A 162 -19.54 1.18 -17.26
CA CYS A 162 -20.52 1.10 -16.18
C CYS A 162 -21.39 2.37 -16.12
N PRO A 163 -22.73 2.27 -16.00
CA PRO A 163 -23.58 3.45 -15.89
C PRO A 163 -23.15 4.36 -14.74
N ALA A 164 -23.04 5.66 -15.02
CA ALA A 164 -22.48 6.64 -14.08
C ALA A 164 -23.16 6.61 -12.71
N SER A 165 -24.48 6.44 -12.65
CA SER A 165 -25.24 6.37 -11.39
C SER A 165 -24.81 5.22 -10.49
N PHE A 166 -24.53 4.03 -11.04
CA PHE A 166 -24.01 2.90 -10.26
C PHE A 166 -22.55 3.12 -9.87
N ALA A 167 -21.73 3.64 -10.79
CA ALA A 167 -20.34 3.95 -10.53
C ALA A 167 -20.18 4.96 -9.38
N ASP A 168 -20.98 6.02 -9.38
CA ASP A 168 -20.98 7.05 -8.34
C ASP A 168 -21.48 6.49 -7.01
N LEU A 169 -22.52 5.67 -7.00
CA LEU A 169 -22.99 5.00 -5.78
C LEU A 169 -21.91 4.11 -5.17
N MET A 170 -21.22 3.29 -5.98
CA MET A 170 -20.09 2.47 -5.51
C MET A 170 -18.95 3.32 -4.96
N ARG A 171 -18.56 4.40 -5.65
CA ARG A 171 -17.52 5.34 -5.17
C ARG A 171 -17.91 5.97 -3.84
N CYS A 172 -19.15 6.41 -3.67
CA CYS A 172 -19.65 6.94 -2.41
C CYS A 172 -19.60 5.91 -1.27
N CYS A 173 -19.87 4.63 -1.57
CA CYS A 173 -19.75 3.56 -0.58
C CYS A 173 -18.30 3.28 -0.16
N TRP A 174 -17.32 3.57 -1.03
CA TRP A 174 -15.90 3.24 -0.84
C TRP A 174 -15.01 4.40 -0.38
N ILE A 175 -15.60 5.54 -0.03
CA ILE A 175 -14.88 6.69 0.54
C ILE A 175 -14.06 6.24 1.76
N ALA A 176 -12.80 6.68 1.83
CA ALA A 176 -11.88 6.28 2.89
C ALA A 176 -12.40 6.69 4.28
N GLU A 177 -12.85 7.93 4.43
CA GLU A 177 -13.44 8.45 5.67
C GLU A 177 -14.83 7.83 5.91
N PRO A 178 -15.03 7.03 6.99
CA PRO A 178 -16.28 6.31 7.21
C PRO A 178 -17.50 7.22 7.41
N LYS A 179 -17.30 8.45 7.87
CA LYS A 179 -18.37 9.42 8.13
C LYS A 179 -18.96 10.06 6.87
N GLU A 180 -18.20 10.05 5.78
CA GLU A 180 -18.61 10.61 4.49
C GLU A 180 -19.39 9.58 3.64
N ARG A 181 -19.37 8.30 4.05
CA ARG A 181 -20.14 7.25 3.37
C ARG A 181 -21.64 7.44 3.65
N PRO A 182 -22.51 7.17 2.66
CA PRO A 182 -23.95 7.30 2.84
C PRO A 182 -24.50 6.26 3.82
N HIS A 183 -25.48 6.66 4.62
CA HIS A 183 -26.31 5.72 5.38
C HIS A 183 -27.26 4.98 4.44
N PHE A 184 -27.72 3.78 4.82
CA PHE A 184 -28.63 2.99 3.97
C PHE A 184 -29.93 3.72 3.60
N LYS A 185 -30.43 4.63 4.43
CA LYS A 185 -31.55 5.51 4.07
C LYS A 185 -31.25 6.39 2.86
N GLN A 186 -30.04 6.94 2.77
CA GLN A 186 -29.60 7.74 1.63
C GLN A 186 -29.40 6.85 0.39
N ILE A 187 -28.80 5.66 0.57
CA ILE A 187 -28.65 4.67 -0.51
C ILE A 187 -30.02 4.32 -1.11
N LEU A 188 -31.02 4.03 -0.28
CA LEU A 188 -32.39 3.74 -0.74
C LEU A 188 -32.99 4.90 -1.56
N SER A 189 -32.84 6.14 -1.08
CA SER A 189 -33.28 7.32 -1.82
C SER A 189 -32.56 7.49 -3.16
N THR A 190 -31.26 7.20 -3.22
CA THR A 190 -30.49 7.19 -4.47
C THR A 190 -30.98 6.11 -5.42
N LEU A 191 -31.21 4.88 -4.95
CA LEU A 191 -31.74 3.78 -5.76
C LEU A 191 -33.15 4.06 -6.29
N GLU A 192 -34.02 4.67 -5.48
CA GLU A 192 -35.35 5.10 -5.92
C GLU A 192 -35.27 6.17 -7.02
N THR A 193 -34.31 7.10 -6.90
CA THR A 193 -34.06 8.11 -7.94
C THR A 193 -33.57 7.45 -9.23
N MET A 194 -32.62 6.50 -9.12
CA MET A 194 -32.10 5.73 -10.25
C MET A 194 -33.19 4.91 -10.95
N LYS A 195 -34.11 4.30 -10.19
CA LYS A 195 -35.24 3.53 -10.74
C LYS A 195 -36.18 4.39 -11.58
N ASN A 196 -36.26 5.69 -11.32
CA ASN A 196 -37.09 6.63 -12.08
C ASN A 196 -36.40 7.18 -13.33
N ASP A 197 -35.12 6.86 -13.57
CA ASP A 197 -34.40 7.27 -14.78
C ASP A 197 -34.78 6.36 -15.96
N SER A 198 -35.42 6.92 -16.97
CA SER A 198 -35.87 6.18 -18.15
C SER A 198 -34.74 5.70 -19.06
N LYS A 199 -33.52 6.26 -18.95
CA LYS A 199 -32.37 5.86 -19.78
C LYS A 199 -31.51 4.80 -19.12
N LEU A 200 -31.59 4.69 -17.79
CA LEU A 200 -30.72 3.80 -17.03
C LEU A 200 -30.91 2.31 -17.35
N PRO A 201 -32.15 1.79 -17.59
CA PRO A 201 -32.34 0.39 -17.97
C PRO A 201 -31.56 0.00 -19.23
N ASP A 202 -31.66 0.80 -20.31
CA ASP A 202 -30.95 0.51 -21.57
C ASP A 202 -29.43 0.56 -21.39
N GLN A 203 -28.92 1.56 -20.67
CA GLN A 203 -27.49 1.70 -20.39
C GLN A 203 -26.96 0.54 -19.53
N CYS A 204 -27.70 0.17 -18.49
CA CYS A 204 -27.32 -0.88 -17.56
C CYS A 204 -27.41 -2.25 -18.23
N ASN A 205 -28.48 -2.57 -18.96
CA ASN A 205 -28.60 -3.84 -19.68
C ASN A 205 -27.53 -3.98 -20.76
N SER A 206 -27.23 -2.91 -21.50
CA SER A 206 -26.12 -2.87 -22.45
C SER A 206 -24.79 -3.20 -21.76
N PHE A 207 -24.50 -2.55 -20.62
CA PHE A 207 -23.32 -2.85 -19.81
C PHE A 207 -23.31 -4.30 -19.29
N LEU A 208 -24.44 -4.80 -18.76
CA LEU A 208 -24.53 -6.12 -18.15
C LEU A 208 -24.24 -7.23 -19.17
N HIS A 209 -24.78 -7.12 -20.39
CA HIS A 209 -24.58 -8.12 -21.45
C HIS A 209 -23.30 -7.92 -22.26
N ASN A 210 -22.63 -6.77 -22.13
CA ASN A 210 -21.35 -6.50 -22.79
C ASN A 210 -20.13 -6.90 -21.93
N LYS A 211 -20.28 -7.94 -21.10
CA LYS A 211 -19.24 -8.42 -20.18
C LYS A 211 -17.92 -8.77 -20.87
N ALA A 212 -17.98 -9.31 -22.09
CA ALA A 212 -16.78 -9.69 -22.84
C ALA A 212 -15.87 -8.50 -23.16
N GLU A 213 -16.42 -7.30 -23.36
CA GLU A 213 -15.63 -6.11 -23.69
C GLU A 213 -14.97 -5.52 -22.45
N TRP A 214 -15.69 -5.29 -21.35
CA TRP A 214 -15.11 -4.63 -20.20
C TRP A 214 -14.39 -5.56 -19.22
N ARG A 215 -14.55 -6.89 -19.32
CA ARG A 215 -13.84 -7.83 -18.43
C ARG A 215 -12.32 -7.68 -18.54
N CYS A 216 -11.81 -7.33 -19.72
CA CYS A 216 -10.38 -7.08 -19.90
C CYS A 216 -9.86 -5.92 -19.06
N GLU A 217 -10.67 -4.89 -18.77
CA GLU A 217 -10.28 -3.77 -17.90
C GLU A 217 -10.03 -4.23 -16.46
N ILE A 218 -10.87 -5.13 -15.95
CA ILE A 218 -10.72 -5.72 -14.62
C ILE A 218 -9.49 -6.62 -14.60
N GLU A 219 -9.36 -7.51 -15.59
CA GLU A 219 -8.21 -8.43 -15.71
C GLU A 219 -6.88 -7.66 -15.82
N GLU A 220 -6.82 -6.59 -16.62
CA GLU A 220 -5.64 -5.73 -16.76
C GLU A 220 -5.27 -5.06 -15.42
N THR A 221 -6.26 -4.58 -14.66
CA THR A 221 -6.00 -4.00 -13.35
C THR A 221 -5.44 -5.04 -12.39
N LEU A 222 -6.02 -6.25 -12.35
CA LEU A 222 -5.54 -7.33 -11.49
C LEU A 222 -4.11 -7.74 -11.86
N GLU A 223 -3.79 -7.83 -13.15
CA GLU A 223 -2.44 -8.16 -13.62
C GLU A 223 -1.42 -7.08 -13.25
N ARG A 224 -1.79 -5.80 -13.45
CA ARG A 224 -0.96 -4.66 -13.02
C ARG A 224 -0.68 -4.71 -11.52
N LEU A 225 -1.68 -5.02 -10.70
CA LEU A 225 -1.53 -5.10 -9.25
C LEU A 225 -0.58 -6.25 -8.84
N LYS A 226 -0.65 -7.41 -9.50
CA LYS A 226 0.29 -8.52 -9.26
C LYS A 226 1.72 -8.15 -9.64
N GLN A 227 1.88 -7.49 -10.79
CA GLN A 227 3.20 -7.02 -11.24
C GLN A 227 3.81 -6.02 -10.25
N LEU A 228 3.01 -5.07 -9.75
CA LEU A 228 3.45 -4.11 -8.73
C LEU A 228 3.85 -4.80 -7.42
N GLU A 229 3.12 -5.85 -7.01
CA GLU A 229 3.48 -6.63 -5.82
C GLU A 229 4.83 -7.34 -5.99
N MET A 230 5.04 -8.01 -7.13
CA MET A 230 6.32 -8.67 -7.43
C MET A 230 7.48 -7.66 -7.44
N GLU A 231 7.26 -6.48 -8.03
CA GLU A 231 8.27 -5.40 -8.04
C GLU A 231 8.57 -4.86 -6.65
N LEU A 232 7.56 -4.71 -5.79
CA LEU A 232 7.75 -4.29 -4.40
C LEU A 232 8.54 -5.33 -3.60
N SER A 233 8.19 -6.61 -3.74
CA SER A 233 8.92 -7.70 -3.08
C SER A 233 10.38 -7.75 -3.51
N CYS A 234 10.67 -7.54 -4.80
CA CYS A 234 12.05 -7.44 -5.30
C CYS A 234 12.81 -6.26 -4.67
N LYS A 235 12.18 -5.06 -4.60
CA LYS A 235 12.78 -3.88 -3.97
C LYS A 235 13.01 -4.07 -2.47
N GLU A 236 12.12 -4.74 -1.76
CA GLU A 236 12.28 -5.05 -0.34
C GLU A 236 13.51 -5.95 -0.09
N GLN A 237 13.73 -6.95 -0.94
CA GLN A 237 14.92 -7.81 -0.86
C GLN A 237 16.22 -7.03 -1.12
N GLU A 238 16.21 -6.14 -2.12
CA GLU A 238 17.36 -5.29 -2.44
C GLU A 238 17.69 -4.34 -1.28
N LEU A 239 16.67 -3.75 -0.64
CA LEU A 239 16.84 -2.91 0.54
C LEU A 239 17.39 -3.70 1.73
N ALA A 240 16.85 -4.89 2.01
CA ALA A 240 17.35 -5.76 3.08
C ALA A 240 18.83 -6.15 2.86
N GLU A 241 19.24 -6.37 1.61
CA GLU A 241 20.64 -6.61 1.29
C GLU A 241 21.53 -5.37 1.47
N ARG A 242 21.04 -4.19 1.13
CA ARG A 242 21.75 -2.92 1.40
C ARG A 242 21.90 -2.68 2.91
N GLU A 243 20.85 -2.92 3.69
CA GLU A 243 20.90 -2.80 5.16
C GLU A 243 21.89 -3.77 5.79
N ARG A 244 21.94 -5.03 5.31
CA ARG A 244 22.95 -6.00 5.74
C ARG A 244 24.37 -5.51 5.44
N ARG A 245 24.62 -5.01 4.23
CA ARG A 245 25.95 -4.47 3.84
C ARG A 245 26.35 -3.27 4.69
N LEU A 246 25.41 -2.37 4.99
CA LEU A 246 25.65 -1.21 5.87
C LEU A 246 25.99 -1.67 7.29
N THR A 247 25.23 -2.62 7.83
CA THR A 247 25.47 -3.18 9.17
C THR A 247 26.85 -3.84 9.26
N GLU A 248 27.25 -4.59 8.24
CA GLU A 248 28.60 -5.17 8.18
C GLU A 248 29.69 -4.11 8.10
N TRP A 249 29.47 -3.03 7.34
CA TRP A 249 30.41 -1.92 7.23
C TRP A 249 30.55 -1.14 8.55
N GLU A 250 29.45 -0.89 9.24
CA GLU A 250 29.43 -0.27 10.57
C GLU A 250 30.16 -1.14 11.61
N ASN A 251 29.94 -2.45 11.60
CA ASN A 251 30.65 -3.39 12.46
C ASN A 251 32.16 -3.36 12.20
N ARG A 252 32.59 -3.37 10.93
CA ARG A 252 34.01 -3.23 10.56
C ARG A 252 34.63 -1.92 11.05
N LEU A 253 33.89 -0.81 10.96
CA LEU A 253 34.35 0.47 11.50
C LEU A 253 34.50 0.45 13.03
N MET A 254 33.53 -0.13 13.73
CA MET A 254 33.56 -0.27 15.19
C MET A 254 34.73 -1.15 15.66
N GLU A 255 35.00 -2.24 14.94
CA GLU A 255 36.13 -3.12 15.23
C GLU A 255 37.47 -2.42 15.00
N ARG A 256 37.59 -1.66 13.91
CA ARG A 256 38.78 -0.84 13.63
C ARG A 256 38.99 0.28 14.66
N SER A 257 37.89 0.85 15.18
CA SER A 257 37.95 1.82 16.28
C SER A 257 38.38 1.18 17.59
N ARG A 258 38.04 -0.09 17.84
CA ARG A 258 38.45 -0.83 19.06
C ARG A 258 39.88 -1.35 18.98
N SER A 259 40.40 -1.63 17.79
CA SER A 259 41.79 -2.07 17.57
C SER A 259 42.82 -0.94 17.66
N CYS A 260 42.40 0.33 17.61
CA CYS A 260 43.28 1.47 17.83
C CYS A 260 43.55 1.67 19.33
N THR A 261 44.64 1.11 19.85
CA THR A 261 45.18 1.44 21.18
C THR A 261 45.69 2.90 21.23
N PRO A 262 45.52 3.63 22.34
CA PRO A 262 46.00 5.00 22.44
C PRO A 262 47.54 5.01 22.45
N VAL A 263 48.14 5.62 21.43
CA VAL A 263 49.58 5.94 21.41
C VAL A 263 49.84 7.02 22.45
N SER A 264 50.87 6.81 23.28
CA SER A 264 51.25 7.69 24.40
C SER A 264 51.51 9.15 23.96
N PRO A 265 51.18 10.16 24.78
CA PRO A 265 51.26 11.56 24.37
C PRO A 265 52.69 12.08 24.52
N HIS A 266 53.41 12.18 23.40
CA HIS A 266 54.51 13.12 23.27
C HIS A 266 54.27 13.99 22.04
N HIS A 267 53.72 15.19 22.27
CA HIS A 267 53.99 16.47 21.61
C HIS A 267 52.78 17.42 21.63
N SER A 268 53.09 18.71 21.61
CA SER A 268 52.32 19.86 22.10
C SER A 268 50.88 19.96 21.61
N VAL A 269 49.96 20.14 22.57
CA VAL A 269 48.56 20.49 22.34
C VAL A 269 48.48 21.96 21.90
N ALA A 270 48.05 22.21 20.67
CA ALA A 270 47.44 23.50 20.29
C ALA A 270 45.92 23.32 20.31
N GLU A 271 45.26 23.87 21.32
CA GLU A 271 43.80 23.89 21.39
C GLU A 271 43.26 24.83 20.31
N SER A 272 42.53 24.27 19.35
CA SER A 272 41.63 25.04 18.48
C SER A 272 40.22 24.55 18.70
N PHE A 273 39.37 25.46 19.17
CA PHE A 273 37.94 25.23 19.38
C PHE A 273 37.22 25.38 18.05
N TYR A 274 36.27 24.49 17.78
CA TYR A 274 35.31 24.65 16.68
C TYR A 274 33.90 24.47 17.22
N GLU A 275 33.02 25.38 16.83
CA GLU A 275 31.60 25.39 17.15
C GLU A 275 30.85 24.90 15.92
N ALA A 276 30.11 23.79 16.03
CA ALA A 276 29.35 23.21 14.93
C ALA A 276 27.85 23.37 15.17
N HIS A 277 27.19 24.12 14.30
CA HIS A 277 25.73 24.19 14.24
C HIS A 277 25.20 23.10 13.30
N MET A 278 24.33 22.22 13.82
CA MET A 278 23.49 21.37 12.97
C MET A 278 22.13 22.05 12.76
N GLU A 279 21.74 22.21 11.50
CA GLU A 279 20.35 22.45 11.11
C GLU A 279 19.80 21.16 10.51
N GLU A 280 18.85 20.51 11.17
CA GLU A 280 18.08 19.42 10.55
C GLU A 280 17.05 20.02 9.59
N SER A 281 17.05 19.56 8.34
CA SER A 281 16.03 19.88 7.33
C SER A 281 15.45 18.58 6.77
N LYS A 282 14.13 18.43 6.85
CA LYS A 282 13.38 17.38 6.16
C LYS A 282 13.09 17.85 4.73
N SER A 283 13.88 17.39 3.76
CA SER A 283 13.54 17.50 2.34
C SER A 283 14.17 16.36 1.55
N SER A 284 13.34 15.66 0.79
CA SER A 284 13.67 14.56 -0.12
C SER A 284 13.92 15.11 -1.51
N GLU A 285 15.14 15.59 -1.77
CA GLU A 285 15.75 15.70 -3.12
C GLU A 285 17.19 16.20 -2.97
N VAL A 286 18.16 15.49 -3.54
CA VAL A 286 19.58 15.86 -3.49
C VAL A 286 20.09 15.99 -4.92
N SER A 287 20.35 17.22 -5.37
CA SER A 287 21.08 17.49 -6.61
C SER A 287 22.45 18.08 -6.28
N CYS A 288 23.53 17.47 -6.78
CA CYS A 288 24.90 18.00 -6.63
C CYS A 288 25.39 18.52 -8.00
N GLN A 289 25.78 19.79 -8.06
CA GLN A 289 26.53 20.34 -9.20
C GLN A 289 27.99 20.54 -8.80
N ILE A 290 28.91 19.99 -9.60
CA ILE A 290 30.35 20.12 -9.43
C ILE A 290 30.83 21.28 -10.30
N SER A 291 31.49 22.28 -9.72
CA SER A 291 32.22 23.30 -10.46
C SER A 291 33.65 23.42 -9.93
N SER A 292 34.61 23.40 -10.85
CA SER A 292 36.05 23.55 -10.57
C SER A 292 36.48 24.99 -10.86
N THR A 293 37.12 25.66 -9.91
CA THR A 293 37.86 26.90 -10.18
C THR A 293 39.36 26.64 -10.13
N CYS A 294 40.03 26.85 -11.26
CA CYS A 294 41.48 26.82 -11.38
C CYS A 294 41.98 28.27 -11.42
N SER A 295 42.85 28.70 -10.49
CA SER A 295 43.55 29.96 -10.66
C SER A 295 44.87 29.74 -11.40
N ASN A 296 44.89 30.25 -12.63
CA ASN A 296 46.03 30.61 -13.46
C ASN A 296 46.99 29.50 -13.95
N GLY A 297 46.95 29.28 -15.27
CA GLY A 297 48.10 28.84 -16.07
C GLY A 297 47.83 27.62 -16.95
N ASP A 298 47.55 27.88 -18.22
CA ASP A 298 47.33 26.96 -19.34
C ASP A 298 48.11 25.64 -19.34
N LEU A 299 47.37 24.51 -19.39
CA LEU A 299 47.33 23.52 -20.49
C LEU A 299 46.89 22.14 -19.95
N GLY A 300 45.86 21.57 -20.57
CA GLY A 300 45.72 20.13 -20.71
C GLY A 300 44.67 19.45 -19.83
N GLN A 301 43.48 19.35 -20.40
CA GLN A 301 42.32 18.51 -20.09
C GLN A 301 42.64 17.02 -19.79
N ALA A 302 43.40 16.71 -18.73
CA ALA A 302 43.80 15.34 -18.37
C ALA A 302 43.64 14.98 -16.87
N SER A 303 43.18 15.90 -16.03
CA SER A 303 43.15 15.71 -14.56
C SER A 303 41.83 15.17 -14.00
N LEU A 304 40.73 15.22 -14.77
CA LEU A 304 39.41 14.74 -14.35
C LEU A 304 39.22 13.23 -14.56
N GLN A 305 40.02 12.62 -15.44
CA GLN A 305 39.88 11.21 -15.81
C GLN A 305 40.61 10.25 -14.85
N LYS A 306 41.61 10.73 -14.10
CA LYS A 306 42.41 9.90 -13.17
C LYS A 306 41.75 9.70 -11.79
N LEU A 307 40.78 10.53 -11.41
CA LEU A 307 40.05 10.39 -10.14
C LEU A 307 38.79 9.52 -10.23
N MET A 308 38.33 9.18 -11.44
CA MET A 308 37.17 8.28 -11.63
C MET A 308 37.56 6.80 -11.80
N LEU A 309 38.85 6.48 -11.88
CA LEU A 309 39.35 5.09 -11.91
C LEU A 309 39.28 4.38 -10.54
N GLY A 310 39.07 5.11 -9.44
CA GLY A 310 38.80 4.51 -8.11
C GLY A 310 37.32 4.21 -7.84
N PHE A 311 36.44 4.54 -8.78
CA PHE A 311 34.98 4.35 -8.71
C PHE A 311 34.43 3.51 -9.88
N GLY A 312 35.31 2.89 -10.67
CA GLY A 312 34.97 2.07 -11.83
C GLY A 312 34.37 0.72 -11.41
N GLY A 313 33.10 0.75 -10.99
CA GLY A 313 32.30 -0.44 -10.72
C GLY A 313 30.80 -0.18 -10.59
N VAL A 314 30.30 1.01 -10.94
CA VAL A 314 28.87 1.36 -10.79
C VAL A 314 28.18 1.72 -12.12
N PHE A 315 28.93 2.01 -13.20
CA PHE A 315 28.34 2.23 -14.53
C PHE A 315 29.25 1.67 -15.62
N ASP A 316 28.69 0.79 -16.45
CA ASP A 316 29.35 0.12 -17.56
C ASP A 316 29.53 1.11 -18.72
N LEU A 317 30.78 1.44 -19.08
CA LEU A 317 31.09 2.18 -20.31
C LEU A 317 32.47 1.79 -20.84
N ASP A 318 32.46 1.24 -22.04
CA ASP A 318 33.56 0.62 -22.77
C ASP A 318 34.46 1.68 -23.45
N MET A 319 35.79 1.67 -23.22
CA MET A 319 36.80 2.40 -24.05
C MET A 319 38.25 1.88 -23.89
N ASN A 320 38.94 1.69 -25.02
CA ASN A 320 40.31 1.19 -25.24
C ASN A 320 41.48 2.15 -24.83
N ILE A 321 42.53 1.61 -24.14
CA ILE A 321 44.04 1.69 -24.25
C ILE A 321 44.73 3.05 -24.69
N PRO A 322 45.97 3.51 -24.29
CA PRO A 322 47.17 2.86 -23.67
C PRO A 322 47.88 3.57 -22.47
N SER A 323 48.89 2.88 -21.94
CA SER A 323 49.75 3.10 -20.75
C SER A 323 50.70 4.32 -20.75
N GLY A 324 50.93 4.93 -19.58
CA GLY A 324 52.05 5.87 -19.32
C GLY A 324 52.10 6.47 -17.89
N ASN A 325 53.26 6.38 -17.24
CA ASN A 325 53.60 6.85 -15.87
C ASN A 325 53.52 8.38 -15.65
N LEU A 326 53.06 8.84 -14.46
CA LEU A 326 53.74 9.83 -13.56
C LEU A 326 52.87 10.34 -12.37
N VAL A 327 53.45 10.20 -11.17
CA VAL A 327 53.58 11.05 -9.94
C VAL A 327 52.46 12.01 -9.44
N SER A 328 52.30 11.97 -8.10
CA SER A 328 51.33 12.60 -7.17
C SER A 328 51.68 14.03 -6.71
N GLN A 329 50.66 14.88 -6.48
CA GLN A 329 50.65 15.93 -5.43
C GLN A 329 49.21 16.42 -5.12
N SER A 330 48.99 16.85 -3.87
CA SER A 330 47.73 16.86 -3.11
C SER A 330 46.95 18.18 -3.05
N GLY A 331 45.63 18.09 -2.82
CA GLY A 331 44.85 19.05 -2.00
C GLY A 331 43.54 19.57 -2.64
N MET A 332 42.37 19.23 -2.06
CA MET A 332 41.08 19.89 -2.37
C MET A 332 40.31 20.24 -1.08
N GLN A 333 39.74 21.44 -1.06
CA GLN A 333 38.91 21.98 0.02
C GLN A 333 37.46 22.07 -0.48
N LEU A 334 36.51 21.41 0.19
CA LEU A 334 35.09 21.39 -0.17
C LEU A 334 34.33 22.46 0.62
N ASN A 335 33.52 23.27 -0.05
CA ASN A 335 32.62 24.24 0.58
C ASN A 335 31.18 23.96 0.10
N MET A 336 30.23 23.81 1.04
CA MET A 336 28.82 23.55 0.75
C MET A 336 27.96 24.74 1.20
N GLN A 337 27.11 25.25 0.30
CA GLN A 337 26.04 26.20 0.66
C GLN A 337 24.67 25.60 0.33
N ALA A 338 23.76 25.63 1.30
CA ALA A 338 22.37 25.22 1.15
C ALA A 338 21.45 26.45 0.98
N LYS A 339 20.47 26.36 0.07
CA LYS A 339 19.44 27.38 -0.18
C LYS A 339 18.24 27.11 0.74
N LYS A 340 17.82 28.12 1.51
CA LYS A 340 16.98 27.96 2.72
C LYS A 340 15.53 28.38 2.49
N ASN A 341 14.58 27.59 3.02
CA ASN A 341 13.27 28.08 3.46
C ASN A 341 12.84 27.44 4.81
N SER A 342 12.69 28.29 5.81
CA SER A 342 11.96 28.17 7.09
C SER A 342 12.63 27.64 8.39
N SER A 343 12.17 28.26 9.49
CA SER A 343 12.12 27.95 10.94
C SER A 343 13.32 27.33 11.67
N LYS A 344 13.89 28.05 12.64
CA LYS A 344 15.06 27.65 13.45
C LYS A 344 14.67 27.07 14.83
N SER A 345 15.30 25.97 15.22
CA SER A 345 15.59 25.66 16.64
C SER A 345 17.04 25.19 16.74
N CYS A 346 17.78 25.61 17.77
CA CYS A 346 19.22 25.42 17.88
C CYS A 346 19.57 24.70 19.19
N SER A 347 20.43 23.69 19.13
CA SER A 347 21.08 23.11 20.31
C SER A 347 22.59 22.98 20.08
N VAL A 348 23.38 23.28 21.10
CA VAL A 348 24.86 23.33 21.05
C VAL A 348 25.41 22.09 21.74
N ARG A 349 26.41 21.43 21.14
CA ARG A 349 27.24 20.42 21.80
C ARG A 349 28.71 20.66 21.50
N GLU A 350 29.53 20.66 22.56
CA GLU A 350 30.98 20.80 22.49
C GLU A 350 31.66 19.44 22.29
N GLY A 351 32.74 19.41 21.50
CA GLY A 351 33.59 18.22 21.32
C GLY A 351 35.04 18.58 21.01
N ARG A 352 35.98 17.77 21.53
CA ARG A 352 37.43 17.90 21.29
C ARG A 352 37.87 17.01 20.11
N LYS A 353 38.72 17.54 19.23
CA LYS A 353 39.28 16.81 18.07
C LYS A 353 40.64 16.19 18.43
N LEU A 354 40.83 14.90 18.14
CA LEU A 354 42.13 14.23 18.12
C LEU A 354 42.57 14.07 16.67
N SER A 355 43.74 14.61 16.31
CA SER A 355 44.36 14.41 14.99
C SER A 355 45.46 13.36 15.10
N MET A 356 45.34 12.27 14.33
CA MET A 356 46.36 11.24 14.19
C MET A 356 46.87 11.25 12.75
N ALA A 357 48.16 11.53 12.54
CA ALA A 357 48.80 11.39 11.24
C ALA A 357 49.34 9.95 11.12
N ILE A 358 48.87 9.19 10.12
CA ILE A 358 49.39 7.86 9.80
C ILE A 358 50.22 7.99 8.53
N THR A 359 51.52 7.72 8.63
CA THR A 359 52.41 7.50 7.48
C THR A 359 52.14 6.09 6.93
N MET A 360 51.68 5.97 5.69
CA MET A 360 51.61 4.70 4.97
C MET A 360 52.99 4.42 4.36
N ASP A 361 53.69 3.42 4.87
CA ASP A 361 54.74 2.70 4.14
C ASP A 361 54.52 1.19 4.34
N ASP A 362 54.80 0.44 3.27
CA ASP A 362 54.69 -1.01 3.05
C ASP A 362 53.30 -1.62 2.77
N PHE A 363 52.98 -1.70 1.46
CA PHE A 363 52.06 -2.68 0.87
C PHE A 363 52.88 -3.63 -0.03
N GLY A 364 53.05 -4.88 0.40
CA GLY A 364 53.41 -5.99 -0.48
C GLY A 364 52.15 -6.69 -0.95
N TRP A 365 51.94 -6.77 -2.26
CA TRP A 365 50.84 -7.52 -2.88
C TRP A 365 51.30 -8.97 -3.07
N SER A 366 50.52 -9.92 -2.59
CA SER A 366 50.61 -11.32 -3.03
C SER A 366 49.26 -11.72 -3.60
N ASP A 367 49.19 -11.80 -4.92
CA ASP A 367 48.20 -12.58 -5.64
C ASP A 367 48.39 -14.06 -5.30
N ASP A 368 47.32 -14.75 -4.94
CA ASP A 368 47.27 -16.22 -5.00
C ASP A 368 45.89 -16.61 -5.55
N ASP A 369 45.88 -16.91 -6.85
CA ASP A 369 44.96 -17.84 -7.49
C ASP A 369 45.56 -19.24 -7.34
N SER A 370 44.85 -20.20 -6.72
CA SER A 370 44.92 -21.66 -7.00
C SER A 370 43.87 -22.44 -6.18
N ASP A 371 42.99 -23.12 -6.93
CA ASP A 371 42.02 -24.20 -6.59
C ASP A 371 40.78 -23.93 -5.72
#